data_AF-A0A959H4N5-F1
#
_entry.id   AF-A0A959H4N5-F1
#
_cell.length_a   1.000
_cell.length_b   1.000
_cell.length_c   1.000
_cell.angle_alpha   90.00
_cell.angle_beta   90.00
_cell.angle_gamma   90.00
#
_symmetry.space_group_name_H-M   'P 1'
#
loop_
_entity.id
_entity.type
_entity.pdbx_description
1 polymer ?
#
loop_
_entity_poly.entity_id
_entity_poly.type
_entity_poly.pdbx_seq_one_letter_code
_entity_poly.pdbx_strand_id
1 'polypeptide(L)'
;MNRALILLVALFLLSQLAWSQVETGKYLYKQHQHEGYVLNYRILYPHNFDENKRYPLVLFLHGRGESGSDNEKQLVHGSKLFLDSLHKYPAVVIFPQCPE
;
A
#
# COMPACT_ATOMS: atom_id res chain seq x y z
N MET A 1 35.07 -28.42 1.49
CA MET A 1 34.42 -27.27 2.15
C MET A 1 33.82 -27.75 3.46
N ASN A 2 34.10 -27.08 4.58
CA ASN A 2 33.60 -27.52 5.90
C ASN A 2 32.06 -27.52 5.91
N ARG A 3 31.41 -28.58 6.41
CA ARG A 3 29.94 -28.69 6.49
C ARG A 3 29.32 -27.51 7.25
N ALA A 4 30.03 -27.02 8.27
CA ALA A 4 29.64 -25.82 9.01
C ALA A 4 29.66 -24.55 8.14
N LEU A 5 30.63 -24.44 7.22
CA LEU A 5 30.75 -23.30 6.32
C LEU A 5 29.61 -23.30 5.28
N ILE A 6 29.22 -24.48 4.78
CA ILE A 6 28.08 -24.62 3.87
C ILE A 6 26.77 -24.18 4.56
N LEU A 7 26.58 -24.61 5.82
CA LEU A 7 25.39 -24.23 6.59
C LEU A 7 25.34 -22.73 6.88
N LEU A 8 26.47 -22.10 7.22
CA LEU A 8 26.54 -20.65 7.46
C LEU A 8 26.26 -19.84 6.20
N VAL A 9 26.80 -20.25 5.04
CA VAL A 9 26.51 -19.59 3.75
C VAL A 9 25.05 -19.77 3.36
N ALA A 10 24.48 -20.97 3.54
CA ALA A 10 23.06 -21.21 3.28
C ALA A 10 22.16 -20.35 4.20
N LEU A 11 22.49 -20.22 5.48
CA LEU A 11 21.74 -19.39 6.43
C LEU A 11 21.82 -17.90 6.07
N PHE A 12 22.98 -17.43 5.59
CA PHE A 12 23.17 -16.06 5.12
C PHE A 12 22.41 -15.78 3.81
N LEU A 13 22.31 -16.75 2.90
CA LEU A 13 21.51 -16.62 1.69
C LEU A 13 20.00 -16.67 1.98
N LEU A 14 19.57 -17.50 2.94
CA LEU A 14 18.18 -17.57 3.41
C LEU A 14 17.75 -16.28 4.13
N SER A 15 18.65 -15.62 4.87
CA SER A 15 18.32 -14.36 5.52
C SER A 15 18.11 -13.23 4.51
N GLN A 16 18.77 -13.24 3.35
CA GLN A 16 18.57 -12.26 2.27
C GLN A 16 17.16 -12.33 1.66
N LEU A 17 16.55 -13.52 1.60
CA LEU A 17 15.17 -13.70 1.11
C LEU A 17 14.12 -13.10 2.06
N ALA A 18 14.42 -13.02 3.36
CA ALA A 18 13.51 -12.45 4.35
C ALA A 18 13.36 -10.92 4.22
N TRP A 19 14.32 -10.22 3.57
CA TRP A 19 14.23 -8.78 3.30
C TRP A 19 13.40 -8.45 2.05
N SER A 20 13.03 -9.45 1.25
CA SER A 20 12.29 -9.27 0.00
C SER A 20 10.75 -9.26 0.18
N GLN A 21 10.25 -9.36 1.42
CA GLN A 21 8.82 -9.54 1.69
C GLN A 21 8.28 -8.56 2.71
N VAL A 22 8.59 -7.28 2.52
CA VAL A 22 7.82 -6.18 3.12
C VAL A 22 7.50 -5.15 2.02
N GLU A 23 6.71 -5.56 1.02
CA GLU A 23 5.73 -4.65 0.41
C GLU A 23 4.51 -4.54 1.35
N THR A 24 4.73 -4.08 2.59
CA THR A 24 3.72 -3.25 3.26
C THR A 24 3.82 -1.85 2.66
N GLY A 25 3.84 -1.69 1.34
CA GLY A 25 2.69 -1.89 0.48
C GLY A 25 2.33 -0.46 0.11
N LYS A 26 2.64 -0.06 -1.12
CA LYS A 26 2.60 1.36 -1.58
C LYS A 26 1.29 2.07 -1.18
N TYR A 27 0.23 1.29 -1.01
CA TYR A 27 -1.07 1.70 -0.53
C TYR A 27 -1.35 1.05 0.84
N LEU A 28 -1.35 1.86 1.90
CA LEU A 28 -1.59 1.38 3.26
C LEU A 28 -3.04 0.93 3.44
N TYR A 29 -3.23 -0.28 3.95
CA TYR A 29 -4.54 -0.82 4.36
C TYR A 29 -5.11 -0.01 5.52
N LYS A 30 -6.36 0.47 5.39
CA LYS A 30 -7.12 1.05 6.49
C LYS A 30 -8.59 0.65 6.42
N GLN A 31 -9.24 0.78 7.57
CA GLN A 31 -10.66 0.54 7.75
C GLN A 31 -11.21 1.56 8.74
N HIS A 32 -12.41 2.06 8.47
CA HIS A 32 -13.15 2.93 9.36
C HIS A 32 -14.52 2.32 9.65
N GLN A 33 -14.95 2.39 10.91
CA GLN A 33 -16.24 1.88 11.34
C GLN A 33 -17.11 3.03 11.84
N HIS A 34 -18.34 3.12 11.34
CA HIS A 34 -19.29 4.14 11.74
C HIS A 34 -20.72 3.60 11.64
N GLU A 35 -21.49 3.68 12.73
CA GLU A 35 -22.91 3.28 12.76
C GLU A 35 -23.21 1.87 12.20
N GLY A 36 -22.32 0.91 12.48
CA GLY A 36 -22.45 -0.47 11.98
C GLY A 36 -21.99 -0.67 10.53
N TYR A 37 -21.56 0.39 9.85
CA TYR A 37 -20.94 0.33 8.53
C TYR A 37 -19.42 0.24 8.64
N VAL A 38 -18.84 -0.52 7.73
CA VAL A 38 -17.40 -0.69 7.57
C VAL A 38 -17.00 -0.08 6.22
N LEU A 39 -16.14 0.93 6.25
CA LEU A 39 -15.52 1.49 5.07
C LEU A 39 -14.07 1.02 4.98
N ASN A 40 -13.79 0.19 3.99
CA ASN A 40 -12.43 -0.18 3.62
C ASN A 40 -11.82 0.94 2.76
N TYR A 41 -10.56 1.26 2.98
CA TYR A 41 -9.86 2.23 2.16
C TYR A 41 -8.35 2.03 2.17
N ARG A 42 -7.70 2.61 1.16
CA ARG A 42 -6.24 2.66 1.06
C ARG A 42 -5.71 4.08 1.10
N ILE A 43 -4.49 4.25 1.62
CA ILE A 43 -3.79 5.54 1.61
C ILE A 43 -2.47 5.39 0.87
N LEU A 44 -2.23 6.24 -0.12
CA LEU A 44 -0.92 6.47 -0.72
C LEU A 44 -0.35 7.77 -0.15
N TYR A 45 0.73 7.66 0.61
CA TYR A 45 1.47 8.80 1.12
C TYR A 45 2.55 9.25 0.14
N PRO A 46 2.87 10.56 0.06
CA PRO A 46 3.97 11.03 -0.75
C PRO A 46 5.30 10.46 -0.25
N HIS A 47 6.29 10.43 -1.14
CA HIS A 47 7.65 10.03 -0.76
C HIS A 47 8.17 10.93 0.37
N ASN A 48 8.76 10.30 1.40
CA ASN A 48 9.26 10.98 2.60
C ASN A 48 8.19 11.84 3.29
N PHE A 49 6.99 11.28 3.46
CA PHE A 49 5.90 11.91 4.21
C PHE A 49 6.38 12.40 5.59
N ASP A 50 6.00 13.63 5.91
CA ASP A 50 6.34 14.33 7.15
C ASP A 50 5.07 14.93 7.73
N GLU A 51 4.65 14.46 8.90
CA GLU A 51 3.43 14.88 9.58
C GLU A 51 3.39 16.38 9.93
N ASN A 52 4.54 17.05 9.93
CA ASN A 52 4.65 18.49 10.19
C ASN A 52 4.45 19.35 8.93
N LYS A 53 4.30 18.72 7.76
CA LYS A 53 4.07 19.39 6.48
C LYS A 53 2.61 19.27 6.04
N ARG A 54 2.17 20.26 5.26
CA ARG A 54 0.85 20.24 4.61
C ARG A 54 0.98 19.66 3.21
N TYR A 55 0.08 18.73 2.89
CA TYR A 55 -0.03 18.12 1.57
C TYR A 55 -1.46 18.29 1.03
N PRO A 56 -1.64 18.40 -0.28
CA PRO A 56 -2.94 18.23 -0.90
C PRO A 56 -3.52 16.85 -0.56
N LEU A 57 -4.83 16.80 -0.38
CA LEU A 57 -5.58 15.55 -0.26
C LEU A 57 -6.30 15.29 -1.59
N VAL A 58 -6.10 14.10 -2.15
CA VAL A 58 -6.84 13.62 -3.31
C VAL A 58 -7.70 12.45 -2.88
N LEU A 59 -9.01 12.58 -3.07
CA LEU A 59 -9.96 11.48 -2.88
C LEU A 59 -10.28 10.90 -4.25
N PHE A 60 -9.85 9.65 -4.50
CA PHE A 60 -10.11 8.96 -5.76
C PHE A 60 -11.27 7.97 -5.58
N LEU A 61 -12.31 8.10 -6.40
CA LEU A 61 -13.48 7.22 -6.36
C LEU A 61 -13.41 6.26 -7.55
N HIS A 62 -13.44 4.96 -7.24
CA HIS A 62 -13.36 3.88 -8.21
C HIS A 62 -14.69 3.70 -8.98
N GLY A 63 -14.67 2.89 -10.04
CA GLY A 63 -15.86 2.54 -10.82
C GLY A 63 -16.68 1.39 -10.20
N ARG A 64 -17.91 1.17 -10.67
CA ARG A 64 -18.82 0.14 -10.13
C ARG A 64 -18.22 -1.28 -10.07
N GLY A 65 -17.36 -1.65 -11.01
CA GLY A 65 -16.73 -2.98 -11.05
C GLY A 65 -15.72 -3.24 -9.94
N GLU A 66 -15.36 -2.22 -9.16
CA GLU A 66 -14.34 -2.27 -8.14
C GLU A 66 -14.91 -2.19 -6.70
N SER A 67 -16.24 -2.10 -6.58
CA SER A 67 -16.95 -2.27 -5.30
C SER A 67 -16.63 -3.63 -4.68
N GLY A 68 -16.70 -3.70 -3.36
CA GLY A 68 -16.43 -4.94 -2.63
C GLY A 68 -16.00 -4.71 -1.18
N SER A 69 -15.48 -5.78 -0.58
CA SER A 69 -15.03 -5.80 0.82
C SER A 69 -13.60 -6.32 0.99
N ASP A 70 -12.86 -6.54 -0.11
CA ASP A 70 -11.48 -7.06 -0.10
C ASP A 70 -10.43 -5.98 0.19
N ASN A 71 -10.79 -4.70 0.07
CA ASN A 71 -9.92 -3.54 0.14
C ASN A 71 -8.83 -3.54 -0.95
N GLU A 72 -8.97 -4.29 -2.04
CA GLU A 72 -7.98 -4.40 -3.12
C GLU A 72 -8.53 -3.91 -4.46
N LYS A 73 -9.79 -4.27 -4.80
CA LYS A 73 -10.35 -4.01 -6.13
C LYS A 73 -10.40 -2.52 -6.50
N GLN A 74 -10.56 -1.61 -5.53
CA GLN A 74 -10.57 -0.17 -5.79
C GLN A 74 -9.24 0.40 -6.30
N LEU A 75 -8.18 -0.41 -6.31
CA LEU A 75 -6.88 -0.05 -6.87
C LEU A 75 -6.69 -0.57 -8.30
N VAL A 76 -7.59 -1.37 -8.85
CA VAL A 76 -7.41 -2.04 -10.15
C VAL A 76 -7.26 -1.02 -11.28
N HIS A 77 -8.08 0.02 -11.27
CA HIS A 77 -8.04 1.09 -12.26
C HIS A 77 -7.61 2.42 -11.63
N GLY A 78 -6.75 3.16 -12.34
CA GLY A 78 -6.36 4.53 -11.97
C GLY A 78 -5.30 4.67 -10.88
N SER A 79 -5.18 3.74 -9.92
CA SER A 79 -4.24 3.86 -8.79
C SER A 79 -2.79 4.10 -9.24
N LYS A 80 -2.33 3.37 -10.27
CA LYS A 80 -0.96 3.48 -10.81
C LYS A 80 -0.63 4.90 -11.29
N LEU A 81 -1.59 5.64 -11.83
CA LEU A 81 -1.37 7.01 -12.28
C LEU A 81 -0.88 7.90 -11.12
N PHE A 82 -1.51 7.77 -9.95
CA PHE A 82 -1.13 8.54 -8.77
C PHE A 82 0.25 8.14 -8.28
N LEU A 83 0.53 6.84 -8.20
CA LEU A 83 1.84 6.33 -7.81
C LEU A 83 2.97 6.85 -8.71
N ASP A 84 2.78 6.81 -10.03
CA ASP A 84 3.78 7.28 -10.99
C ASP A 84 3.99 8.81 -10.91
N SER A 85 2.92 9.56 -10.58
CA SER A 85 2.95 11.03 -10.54
C SER A 85 3.46 11.61 -9.21
N LEU A 86 3.53 10.79 -8.16
CA LEU A 86 3.68 11.22 -6.77
C LEU A 86 4.99 11.96 -6.48
N HIS A 87 6.05 11.62 -7.20
CA HIS A 87 7.34 12.32 -7.14
C HIS A 87 7.24 13.76 -7.65
N LYS A 88 6.44 13.99 -8.70
CA LYS A 88 6.27 15.32 -9.31
C LYS A 88 5.23 16.15 -8.56
N TYR A 89 4.18 15.50 -8.06
CA TYR A 89 3.09 16.14 -7.34
C TYR A 89 2.84 15.42 -6.00
N PRO A 90 3.62 15.76 -4.95
CA PRO A 90 3.45 15.16 -3.63
C PRO A 90 2.04 15.45 -3.07
N ALA A 91 1.27 14.40 -2.82
CA ALA A 91 -0.07 14.47 -2.25
C ALA A 91 -0.36 13.24 -1.39
N VAL A 92 -1.32 13.34 -0.48
CA VAL A 92 -1.93 12.17 0.15
C VAL A 92 -3.12 11.76 -0.69
N VAL A 93 -3.17 10.50 -1.12
CA VAL A 93 -4.29 9.98 -1.93
C VAL A 93 -5.04 8.91 -1.15
N ILE A 94 -6.36 9.05 -1.06
CA ILE A 94 -7.24 8.09 -0.40
C ILE A 94 -8.10 7.39 -1.46
N PHE A 95 -8.12 6.06 -1.37
CA PHE A 95 -8.89 5.16 -2.25
C PHE A 95 -9.91 4.40 -1.39
N PRO A 96 -11.08 4.98 -1.06
CA PRO A 96 -12.16 4.24 -0.42
C PRO A 96 -12.69 3.16 -1.35
N GLN A 97 -13.10 2.03 -0.79
CA GLN A 97 -13.85 1.00 -1.50
C GLN A 97 -15.32 1.08 -1.08
N CYS A 98 -16.18 1.40 -2.03
CA CYS A 98 -17.62 1.31 -1.86
C CYS A 98 -18.00 -0.17 -1.62
N PRO A 99 -18.76 -0.50 -0.57
CA PRO A 99 -19.25 -1.86 -0.37
C PRO A 99 -20.21 -2.28 -1.52
N GLU A 100 -20.38 -3.59 -1.69
CA GLU A 100 -21.40 -4.17 -2.60
C GLU A 100 -22.82 -4.03 -2.05
#